data_AF-A0A665TW43-F1
#
_entry.id   AF-A0A665TW43-F1
#
_cell.length_a   1.000
_cell.length_b   1.000
_cell.length_c   1.000
_cell.angle_alpha   90.00
_cell.angle_beta   90.00
_cell.angle_gamma   90.00
#
_symmetry.space_group_name_H-M   'P 1'
#
loop_
_entity.id
_entity.type
_entity.pdbx_description
1 polymer ?
#
loop_
_entity_poly.entity_id
_entity_poly.type
_entity_poly.pdbx_seq_one_letter_code
_entity_poly.pdbx_strand_id
1 'polypeptide(L)'
;MSHEESVVFEIDSNDYNNGDDDDDDGGGAGAPRLYLKTPDGERTSRPTQDEEEEVVGAELTAASAGNITCKECTLVLRELCEQSSKTSQHGRLLQASLAEYLRKKPGDDAQLEEEMQRLLHKYEKCMNTLTELKQQIAADSEAAQQQEDELRLLSQDSVEKVEDEWQELLALKQHTAVMALTQRLGKQAAQAKVESALVAEQLRQDELVKLRLQHIKLKIKIEGLEAELREREEDRRDPLQLQFQQLQAMRLEQRKLFEKQSEESSKLQTKIVSGLELLSNIKEKLFWDQMEVQCKREQLAEVEATVARKRDLLTRTKQAWNRLQKDNLRLKECRGLLGNRVLLQDFEKTVDASDHLEEEMENLKSWKAEITLKFLH
;
A
#
# COMPACT_ATOMS: atom_id res chain seq x y z
N MET A 1 6.92 -39.43 37.90
CA MET A 1 5.75 -38.53 37.92
C MET A 1 5.72 -37.90 36.54
N SER A 2 5.14 -38.67 35.63
CA SER A 2 5.14 -38.46 34.19
C SER A 2 3.85 -37.74 33.83
N HIS A 3 3.93 -36.67 33.05
CA HIS A 3 2.78 -36.16 32.31
C HIS A 3 3.23 -35.87 30.88
N GLU A 4 2.92 -36.84 30.03
CA GLU A 4 2.76 -36.71 28.59
C GLU A 4 1.42 -36.01 28.37
N GLU A 5 1.41 -34.91 27.61
CA GLU A 5 0.19 -34.40 26.97
C GLU A 5 0.45 -34.26 25.47
N SER A 6 -0.10 -35.27 24.79
CA SER A 6 -0.46 -35.32 23.38
C SER A 6 -1.63 -34.35 23.11
N VAL A 7 -1.76 -33.86 21.87
CA VAL A 7 -3.02 -33.76 21.07
C VAL A 7 -2.80 -32.75 19.92
N VAL A 8 -2.57 -33.24 18.69
CA VAL A 8 -3.49 -33.42 17.53
C VAL A 8 -3.40 -32.27 16.52
N PHE A 9 -2.94 -32.62 15.31
CA PHE A 9 -3.03 -31.87 14.07
C PHE A 9 -4.38 -32.20 13.40
N GLU A 10 -5.16 -31.18 13.03
CA GLU A 10 -6.28 -31.33 12.09
C GLU A 10 -5.89 -30.72 10.74
N ILE A 11 -6.03 -31.55 9.71
CA ILE A 11 -5.84 -31.24 8.29
C ILE A 11 -7.25 -31.22 7.69
N ASP A 12 -7.71 -30.07 7.22
CA ASP A 12 -8.89 -30.01 6.37
C ASP A 12 -8.48 -29.77 4.92
N SER A 13 -8.63 -30.82 4.14
CA SER A 13 -8.72 -30.80 2.68
C SER A 13 -10.19 -30.86 2.31
N ASN A 14 -10.68 -29.97 1.46
CA ASN A 14 -11.91 -30.24 0.72
C ASN A 14 -11.90 -29.52 -0.63
N ASP A 15 -11.55 -30.29 -1.67
CA ASP A 15 -11.96 -30.08 -3.05
C ASP A 15 -13.40 -30.57 -3.21
N TYR A 16 -14.26 -29.81 -3.89
CA TYR A 16 -15.28 -30.37 -4.78
C TYR A 16 -15.68 -29.35 -5.86
N ASN A 17 -15.36 -29.71 -7.10
CA ASN A 17 -15.99 -29.35 -8.38
C ASN A 17 -17.53 -29.30 -8.29
N ASN A 18 -18.22 -28.44 -9.05
CA ASN A 18 -18.54 -28.62 -10.48
C ASN A 18 -19.68 -27.69 -10.97
N GLY A 19 -19.53 -27.20 -12.22
CA GLY A 19 -20.58 -26.92 -13.22
C GLY A 19 -21.54 -25.73 -12.98
N ASP A 20 -22.17 -25.13 -13.97
CA ASP A 20 -22.12 -25.14 -15.44
C ASP A 20 -23.16 -24.06 -15.88
N ASP A 21 -23.09 -23.64 -17.16
CA ASP A 21 -24.14 -22.96 -17.95
C ASP A 21 -24.48 -21.48 -17.58
N ASP A 22 -24.74 -20.53 -18.49
CA ASP A 22 -24.83 -20.48 -19.95
C ASP A 22 -24.94 -18.99 -20.39
N ASP A 23 -24.71 -18.77 -21.69
CA ASP A 23 -25.31 -17.73 -22.57
C ASP A 23 -24.88 -16.23 -22.52
N ASP A 24 -24.25 -15.80 -23.62
CA ASP A 24 -24.85 -14.99 -24.71
C ASP A 24 -24.03 -13.77 -25.22
N ASP A 25 -23.61 -13.89 -26.48
CA ASP A 25 -23.69 -12.95 -27.64
C ASP A 25 -23.26 -11.45 -27.48
N GLY A 26 -22.56 -10.80 -28.40
CA GLY A 26 -22.22 -11.12 -29.78
C GLY A 26 -21.68 -9.88 -30.53
N GLY A 27 -21.13 -10.13 -31.72
CA GLY A 27 -20.96 -9.15 -32.82
C GLY A 27 -19.56 -8.52 -32.95
N GLY A 28 -18.85 -8.59 -34.07
CA GLY A 28 -19.15 -9.15 -35.39
C GLY A 28 -18.28 -8.48 -36.47
N ALA A 29 -17.91 -9.30 -37.48
CA ALA A 29 -17.52 -8.95 -38.86
C ALA A 29 -16.27 -8.05 -39.10
N GLY A 30 -15.40 -8.31 -40.06
CA GLY A 30 -15.39 -9.27 -41.14
C GLY A 30 -14.13 -9.06 -41.99
N ALA A 31 -13.62 -10.14 -42.58
CA ALA A 31 -12.56 -10.08 -43.60
C ALA A 31 -13.08 -9.41 -44.89
N PRO A 32 -12.18 -8.93 -45.76
CA PRO A 32 -12.00 -9.70 -46.99
C PRO A 32 -10.54 -9.85 -47.46
N ARG A 33 -10.28 -11.05 -48.01
CA ARG A 33 -9.19 -11.38 -48.93
C ARG A 33 -9.15 -10.42 -50.13
N LEU A 34 -7.97 -10.14 -50.68
CA LEU A 34 -7.49 -10.68 -51.96
C LEU A 34 -6.22 -9.95 -52.47
N TYR A 35 -5.34 -10.77 -53.05
CA TYR A 35 -4.54 -10.53 -54.26
C TYR A 35 -3.17 -9.83 -54.25
N LEU A 36 -2.21 -10.65 -54.71
CA LEU A 36 -0.92 -10.39 -55.36
C LEU A 36 -0.64 -8.97 -55.88
N LYS A 37 0.61 -8.51 -55.60
CA LYS A 37 1.56 -8.11 -56.66
C LYS A 37 2.99 -8.01 -56.13
N THR A 38 3.88 -8.89 -56.58
CA THR A 38 5.31 -8.58 -56.77
C THR A 38 5.49 -7.75 -58.04
N PRO A 39 6.56 -6.93 -58.12
CA PRO A 39 7.58 -7.26 -59.11
C PRO A 39 9.03 -7.03 -58.61
N ASP A 40 9.84 -8.07 -58.88
CA ASP A 40 11.14 -8.10 -59.58
C ASP A 40 12.20 -7.00 -59.46
N GLY A 41 13.44 -7.51 -59.33
CA GLY A 41 14.67 -6.97 -59.94
C GLY A 41 15.74 -6.59 -58.90
N GLU A 42 16.99 -7.06 -58.91
CA GLU A 42 17.78 -7.81 -59.89
C GLU A 42 18.95 -8.53 -59.20
N ARG A 43 19.24 -9.73 -59.74
CA ARG A 43 20.54 -10.42 -59.96
C ARG A 43 21.78 -9.89 -59.22
N THR A 44 22.61 -10.78 -58.65
CA THR A 44 23.78 -11.33 -59.36
C THR A 44 24.24 -12.69 -58.79
N SER A 45 24.18 -13.72 -59.66
CA SER A 45 25.02 -14.95 -59.86
C SER A 45 26.34 -15.12 -59.07
N ARG A 46 26.96 -16.29 -58.80
CA ARG A 46 26.89 -17.78 -59.02
C ARG A 46 28.17 -18.34 -58.26
N PRO A 47 28.56 -19.65 -58.22
CA PRO A 47 27.91 -20.88 -58.68
C PRO A 47 27.94 -22.10 -57.71
N THR A 48 26.85 -22.88 -57.80
CA THR A 48 26.73 -24.35 -57.88
C THR A 48 27.89 -25.29 -57.52
N GLN A 49 27.58 -26.31 -56.71
CA GLN A 49 27.66 -27.72 -57.11
C GLN A 49 26.61 -28.55 -56.35
N ASP A 50 25.74 -29.21 -57.11
CA ASP A 50 24.73 -30.19 -56.69
C ASP A 50 25.34 -31.59 -56.62
N GLU A 51 24.71 -32.46 -55.82
CA GLU A 51 24.47 -33.91 -55.95
C GLU A 51 24.20 -34.44 -54.51
N GLU A 52 23.25 -35.30 -54.17
CA GLU A 52 22.11 -35.95 -54.81
C GLU A 52 21.24 -36.55 -53.67
N GLU A 53 20.02 -36.99 -54.02
CA GLU A 53 18.95 -37.58 -53.21
C GLU A 53 19.31 -38.70 -52.20
N GLU A 54 18.56 -38.83 -51.09
CA GLU A 54 17.76 -40.05 -50.83
C GLU A 54 16.78 -39.90 -49.64
N VAL A 55 15.63 -40.57 -49.80
CA VAL A 55 14.46 -40.65 -48.90
C VAL A 55 14.61 -41.85 -47.96
N VAL A 56 14.44 -41.68 -46.65
CA VAL A 56 13.97 -42.77 -45.76
C VAL A 56 13.14 -42.22 -44.61
N GLY A 57 11.87 -42.63 -44.55
CA GLY A 57 11.02 -42.45 -43.37
C GLY A 57 11.39 -43.44 -42.26
N ALA A 58 11.28 -43.01 -41.02
CA ALA A 58 11.25 -43.90 -39.86
C ALA A 58 10.31 -43.33 -38.80
N GLU A 59 9.12 -43.90 -38.78
CA GLU A 59 8.15 -43.88 -37.71
C GLU A 59 8.78 -44.46 -36.44
N LEU A 60 8.76 -43.71 -35.33
CA LEU A 60 9.17 -44.20 -34.00
C LEU A 60 7.97 -44.15 -33.06
N THR A 61 7.26 -45.26 -32.98
CA THR A 61 6.44 -45.64 -31.84
C THR A 61 7.30 -46.42 -30.85
N ALA A 62 7.60 -45.80 -29.69
CA ALA A 62 8.16 -46.34 -28.44
C ALA A 62 9.00 -45.21 -27.81
N ALA A 63 8.91 -44.81 -26.55
CA ALA A 63 8.39 -45.47 -25.38
C ALA A 63 8.18 -44.40 -24.28
N SER A 64 7.63 -44.86 -23.17
CA SER A 64 7.61 -44.33 -21.80
C SER A 64 8.96 -43.79 -21.23
N ALA A 65 9.95 -43.43 -22.06
CA ALA A 65 11.15 -42.68 -21.71
C ALA A 65 10.99 -41.15 -21.91
N GLY A 66 9.89 -40.72 -22.55
CA GLY A 66 9.66 -39.32 -22.92
C GLY A 66 9.40 -38.34 -21.77
N ASN A 67 9.18 -38.78 -20.53
CA ASN A 67 8.81 -37.85 -19.44
C ASN A 67 9.97 -37.05 -18.85
N ILE A 68 11.22 -37.52 -18.97
CA ILE A 68 12.39 -36.81 -18.46
C ILE A 68 12.89 -35.83 -19.53
N THR A 69 12.96 -36.29 -20.78
CA THR A 69 13.30 -35.46 -21.94
C THR A 69 12.21 -34.41 -22.22
N CYS A 70 10.92 -34.72 -22.02
CA CYS A 70 9.84 -33.74 -22.18
C CYS A 70 9.90 -32.65 -21.09
N LYS A 71 10.29 -32.97 -19.85
CA LYS A 71 10.49 -31.95 -18.80
C LYS A 71 11.67 -31.02 -19.14
N GLU A 72 12.80 -31.56 -19.55
CA GLU A 72 13.96 -30.77 -20.00
C GLU A 72 13.63 -29.95 -21.26
N CYS A 73 12.94 -30.53 -22.24
CA CYS A 73 12.44 -29.80 -23.42
C CYS A 73 11.44 -28.71 -23.04
N THR A 74 10.55 -28.93 -22.07
CA THR A 74 9.60 -27.89 -21.62
C THR A 74 10.30 -26.76 -20.87
N LEU A 75 11.41 -27.02 -20.17
CA LEU A 75 12.23 -26.00 -19.52
C LEU A 75 13.00 -25.18 -20.55
N VAL A 76 13.63 -25.83 -21.54
CA VAL A 76 14.33 -25.15 -22.64
C VAL A 76 13.36 -24.33 -23.50
N LEU A 77 12.16 -24.84 -23.77
CA LEU A 77 11.11 -24.08 -24.48
C LEU A 77 10.63 -22.89 -23.66
N ARG A 78 10.47 -23.03 -22.34
CA ARG A 78 10.12 -21.92 -21.45
C ARG A 78 11.22 -20.85 -21.46
N GLU A 79 12.47 -21.26 -21.36
CA GLU A 79 13.61 -20.34 -21.40
C GLU A 79 13.73 -19.65 -22.77
N LEU A 80 13.52 -20.37 -23.88
CA LEU A 80 13.46 -19.78 -25.22
C LEU A 80 12.27 -18.84 -25.40
N CYS A 81 11.10 -19.14 -24.82
CA CYS A 81 9.95 -18.22 -24.81
C CYS A 81 10.23 -16.98 -23.94
N GLU A 82 10.92 -17.12 -22.82
CA GLU A 82 11.38 -15.99 -22.01
C GLU A 82 12.39 -15.13 -22.76
N GLN A 83 13.37 -15.73 -23.43
CA GLN A 83 14.33 -15.00 -24.27
C GLN A 83 13.63 -14.34 -25.45
N SER A 84 12.74 -15.04 -26.16
CA SER A 84 11.94 -14.48 -27.27
C SER A 84 11.05 -13.34 -26.81
N SER A 85 10.42 -13.45 -25.64
CA SER A 85 9.60 -12.38 -25.06
C SER A 85 10.46 -11.18 -24.62
N LYS A 86 11.67 -11.39 -24.07
CA LYS A 86 12.65 -10.34 -23.76
C LYS A 86 13.14 -9.63 -25.04
N THR A 87 13.49 -10.37 -26.09
CA THR A 87 13.87 -9.81 -27.39
C THR A 87 12.70 -9.07 -28.04
N SER A 88 11.48 -9.58 -27.93
CA SER A 88 10.27 -8.92 -28.43
C SER A 88 9.92 -7.65 -27.62
N GLN A 89 10.11 -7.66 -26.30
CA GLN A 89 9.98 -6.47 -25.45
C GLN A 89 11.03 -5.43 -25.82
N HIS A 90 12.30 -5.84 -25.99
CA HIS A 90 13.36 -4.95 -26.43
C HIS A 90 13.09 -4.39 -27.83
N GLY A 91 12.61 -5.23 -28.77
CA GLY A 91 12.21 -4.81 -30.10
C GLY A 91 11.05 -3.81 -30.09
N ARG A 92 10.06 -4.00 -29.20
CA ARG A 92 8.96 -3.05 -28.99
C ARG A 92 9.44 -1.73 -28.39
N LEU A 93 10.35 -1.77 -27.42
CA LEU A 93 10.96 -0.57 -26.83
C LEU A 93 11.79 0.19 -27.87
N LEU A 94 12.54 -0.52 -28.70
CA LEU A 94 13.34 0.08 -29.77
C LEU A 94 12.45 0.66 -30.88
N GLN A 95 11.35 -0.02 -31.23
CA GLN A 95 10.35 0.52 -32.18
C GLN A 95 9.62 1.74 -31.60
N ALA A 96 9.30 1.74 -30.31
CA ALA A 96 8.72 2.90 -29.62
C ALA A 96 9.72 4.06 -29.59
N SER A 97 10.99 3.82 -29.27
CA SER A 97 12.02 4.86 -29.33
C SER A 97 12.22 5.36 -30.76
N LEU A 98 12.26 4.47 -31.76
CA LEU A 98 12.34 4.85 -33.19
C LEU A 98 11.15 5.71 -33.62
N ALA A 99 9.92 5.36 -33.18
CA ALA A 99 8.73 6.14 -33.46
C ALA A 99 8.80 7.52 -32.78
N GLU A 100 9.34 7.61 -31.56
CA GLU A 100 9.60 8.90 -30.89
C GLU A 100 10.67 9.71 -31.62
N TYR A 101 11.77 9.09 -32.07
CA TYR A 101 12.81 9.72 -32.88
C TYR A 101 12.26 10.28 -34.21
N LEU A 102 11.41 9.51 -34.89
CA LEU A 102 10.79 9.93 -36.15
C LEU A 102 9.69 11.00 -35.95
N ARG A 103 9.16 11.15 -34.73
CA ARG A 103 8.11 12.13 -34.40
C ARG A 103 8.67 13.47 -33.89
N LYS A 104 9.95 13.53 -33.49
CA LYS A 104 10.65 14.80 -33.19
C LYS A 104 10.86 15.59 -34.48
N LYS A 105 10.50 16.87 -34.46
CA LYS A 105 10.64 17.82 -35.59
C LYS A 105 12.10 18.32 -35.70
N PRO A 106 12.53 18.87 -36.86
CA PRO A 106 13.93 19.25 -37.17
C PRO A 106 14.54 20.39 -36.30
N GLY A 107 13.94 20.71 -35.16
CA GLY A 107 14.47 21.63 -34.15
C GLY A 107 15.22 20.94 -33.00
N ASP A 108 15.04 19.62 -32.83
CA ASP A 108 15.67 18.83 -31.76
C ASP A 108 17.00 18.17 -32.18
N ASP A 109 17.44 18.36 -33.43
CA ASP A 109 18.65 17.74 -33.99
C ASP A 109 19.91 18.11 -33.20
N ALA A 110 19.99 19.34 -32.67
CA ALA A 110 21.12 19.79 -31.84
C ALA A 110 21.17 19.07 -30.48
N GLN A 111 20.03 18.76 -29.86
CA GLN A 111 19.98 17.99 -28.62
C GLN A 111 20.29 16.51 -28.87
N LEU A 112 19.83 15.97 -29.99
CA LEU A 112 20.16 14.61 -30.43
C LEU A 112 21.66 14.45 -30.69
N GLU A 113 22.28 15.45 -31.30
CA GLU A 113 23.71 15.47 -31.62
C GLU A 113 24.57 15.56 -30.36
N GLU A 114 24.17 16.36 -29.36
CA GLU A 114 24.80 16.36 -28.04
C GLU A 114 24.65 15.02 -27.31
N GLU A 115 23.46 14.40 -27.35
CA GLU A 115 23.22 13.08 -26.75
C GLU A 115 24.05 11.99 -27.45
N MET A 116 24.15 12.04 -28.78
CA MET A 116 24.97 11.15 -29.59
C MET A 116 26.46 11.35 -29.29
N GLN A 117 26.93 12.59 -29.17
CA GLN A 117 28.31 12.89 -28.77
C GLN A 117 28.60 12.40 -27.34
N ARG A 118 27.67 12.55 -26.40
CA ARG A 118 27.80 11.98 -25.05
C ARG A 118 27.83 10.46 -25.08
N LEU A 119 27.05 9.81 -25.93
CA LEU A 119 27.05 8.36 -26.08
C LEU A 119 28.36 7.86 -26.72
N LEU A 120 28.84 8.55 -27.76
CA LEU A 120 30.13 8.27 -28.40
C LEU A 120 31.28 8.46 -27.41
N HIS A 121 31.26 9.52 -26.61
CA HIS A 121 32.28 9.75 -25.58
C HIS A 121 32.25 8.66 -24.49
N LYS A 122 31.05 8.21 -24.09
CA LYS A 122 30.91 7.06 -23.16
C LYS A 122 31.43 5.77 -23.79
N TYR A 123 31.12 5.51 -25.07
CA TYR A 123 31.60 4.35 -25.80
C TYR A 123 33.12 4.37 -25.95
N GLU A 124 33.69 5.51 -26.33
CA GLU A 124 35.14 5.73 -26.43
C GLU A 124 35.82 5.49 -25.07
N LYS A 125 35.24 6.02 -23.98
CA LYS A 125 35.73 5.73 -22.63
C LYS A 125 35.69 4.24 -22.30
N CYS A 126 34.60 3.55 -22.61
CA CYS A 126 34.50 2.09 -22.43
C CYS A 126 35.54 1.34 -23.27
N MET A 127 35.74 1.75 -24.53
CA MET A 127 36.75 1.15 -25.42
C MET A 127 38.16 1.36 -24.90
N ASN A 128 38.48 2.56 -24.40
CA ASN A 128 39.77 2.86 -23.79
C ASN A 128 40.01 2.00 -22.54
N THR A 129 39.02 1.89 -21.65
CA THR A 129 39.13 1.00 -20.47
C THR A 129 39.30 -0.46 -20.88
N LEU A 130 38.64 -0.92 -21.94
CA LEU A 130 38.82 -2.29 -22.45
C LEU A 130 40.23 -2.50 -23.03
N THR A 131 40.78 -1.51 -23.74
CA THR A 131 42.15 -1.60 -24.26
C THR A 131 43.19 -1.57 -23.14
N GLU A 132 42.99 -0.73 -22.13
CA GLU A 132 43.84 -0.69 -20.92
C GLU A 132 43.81 -2.03 -20.19
N LEU A 133 42.61 -2.60 -19.97
CA LEU A 133 42.47 -3.92 -19.35
C LEU A 133 43.13 -5.04 -20.18
N LYS A 134 43.00 -5.00 -21.51
CA LYS A 134 43.69 -5.97 -22.38
C LYS A 134 45.21 -5.85 -22.29
N GLN A 135 45.74 -4.63 -22.26
CA GLN A 135 47.17 -4.38 -22.09
C GLN A 135 47.64 -4.86 -20.72
N GLN A 136 46.85 -4.61 -19.67
CA GLN A 136 47.15 -5.07 -18.32
C GLN A 136 47.20 -6.60 -18.25
N ILE A 137 46.20 -7.30 -18.80
CA ILE A 137 46.19 -8.77 -18.87
C ILE A 137 47.41 -9.30 -19.64
N ALA A 138 47.77 -8.67 -20.76
CA ALA A 138 48.93 -9.07 -21.54
C ALA A 138 50.24 -8.90 -20.74
N ALA A 139 50.43 -7.74 -20.10
CA ALA A 139 51.60 -7.46 -19.27
C ALA A 139 51.67 -8.42 -18.06
N ASP A 140 50.55 -8.66 -17.38
CA ASP A 140 50.48 -9.58 -16.25
C ASP A 140 50.77 -11.03 -16.68
N SER A 141 50.28 -11.44 -17.86
CA SER A 141 50.57 -12.75 -18.42
C SER A 141 52.05 -12.94 -18.80
N GLU A 142 52.68 -11.90 -19.36
CA GLU A 142 54.10 -11.92 -19.71
C GLU A 142 54.96 -11.97 -18.45
N ALA A 143 54.63 -11.17 -17.43
CA ALA A 143 55.32 -11.18 -16.14
C ALA A 143 55.19 -12.54 -15.43
N ALA A 144 54.00 -13.15 -15.44
CA ALA A 144 53.78 -14.49 -14.89
C ALA A 144 54.59 -15.56 -15.64
N GLN A 145 54.67 -15.46 -16.97
CA GLN A 145 55.47 -16.38 -17.78
C GLN A 145 56.97 -16.26 -17.49
N GLN A 146 57.48 -15.03 -17.38
CA GLN A 146 58.88 -14.78 -17.03
C GLN A 146 59.22 -15.38 -15.66
N GLN A 147 58.34 -15.21 -14.66
CA GLN A 147 58.51 -15.81 -13.34
C GLN A 147 58.48 -17.36 -13.38
N GLU A 148 57.59 -17.94 -14.18
CA GLU A 148 57.54 -19.40 -14.36
C GLU A 148 58.85 -19.92 -14.97
N ASP A 149 59.38 -19.24 -15.99
CA ASP A 149 60.61 -19.63 -16.67
C ASP A 149 61.83 -19.50 -15.73
N GLU A 150 61.91 -18.43 -14.94
CA GLU A 150 62.94 -18.25 -13.91
C GLU A 150 62.90 -19.36 -12.85
N LEU A 151 61.72 -19.65 -12.30
CA LEU A 151 61.54 -20.72 -11.31
C LEU A 151 61.84 -22.10 -11.93
N ARG A 152 61.48 -22.31 -13.19
CA ARG A 152 61.79 -23.54 -13.92
C ARG A 152 63.30 -23.73 -14.05
N LEU A 153 64.03 -22.69 -14.45
CA LEU A 153 65.48 -22.75 -14.57
C LEU A 153 66.14 -23.02 -13.21
N LEU A 154 65.71 -22.34 -12.15
CA LEU A 154 66.20 -22.58 -10.79
C LEU A 154 65.91 -24.00 -10.31
N SER A 155 64.73 -24.54 -10.63
CA SER A 155 64.38 -25.91 -10.29
C SER A 155 65.26 -26.92 -11.02
N GLN A 156 65.55 -26.71 -12.31
CA GLN A 156 66.41 -27.58 -13.10
C GLN A 156 67.84 -27.59 -12.58
N ASP A 157 68.43 -26.42 -12.33
CA ASP A 157 69.77 -26.28 -11.74
C ASP A 157 69.85 -26.97 -10.36
N SER A 158 68.81 -26.85 -9.54
CA SER A 158 68.75 -27.56 -8.25
C SER A 158 68.67 -29.08 -8.40
N VAL A 159 67.95 -29.58 -9.40
CA VAL A 159 67.82 -31.02 -9.68
C VAL A 159 69.14 -31.57 -10.21
N GLU A 160 69.80 -30.88 -11.13
CA GLU A 160 71.10 -31.27 -11.70
C GLU A 160 72.16 -31.40 -10.59
N LYS A 161 72.25 -30.42 -9.69
CA LYS A 161 73.16 -30.47 -8.52
C LYS A 161 72.88 -31.67 -7.61
N VAL A 162 71.60 -31.94 -7.32
CA VAL A 162 71.21 -33.08 -6.48
C VAL A 162 71.53 -34.41 -7.17
N GLU A 163 71.35 -34.50 -8.49
CA GLU A 163 71.70 -35.67 -9.29
C GLU A 163 73.21 -35.93 -9.29
N ASP A 164 74.03 -34.89 -9.46
CA ASP A 164 75.49 -34.99 -9.40
C ASP A 164 75.97 -35.46 -8.02
N GLU A 165 75.53 -34.80 -6.94
CA GLU A 165 75.86 -35.20 -5.56
C GLU A 165 75.39 -36.63 -5.26
N TRP A 166 74.23 -37.03 -5.78
CA TRP A 166 73.70 -38.39 -5.62
C TRP A 166 74.56 -39.44 -6.35
N GLN A 167 75.03 -39.15 -7.56
CA GLN A 167 75.93 -40.03 -8.30
C GLN A 167 77.27 -40.21 -7.57
N GLU A 168 77.85 -39.14 -7.03
CA GLU A 168 79.07 -39.20 -6.23
C GLU A 168 78.89 -40.05 -4.97
N LEU A 169 77.79 -39.84 -4.23
CA LEU A 169 77.45 -40.63 -3.05
C LEU A 169 77.28 -42.12 -3.40
N LEU A 170 76.60 -42.43 -4.51
CA LEU A 170 76.38 -43.80 -4.96
C LEU A 170 77.70 -44.49 -5.32
N ALA A 171 78.61 -43.79 -5.99
CA ALA A 171 79.94 -44.29 -6.32
C ALA A 171 80.77 -44.57 -5.06
N LEU A 172 80.74 -43.67 -4.07
CA LEU A 172 81.41 -43.85 -2.78
C LEU A 172 80.85 -45.04 -2.01
N LYS A 173 79.52 -45.18 -1.98
CA LYS A 173 78.82 -46.31 -1.34
C LYS A 173 79.21 -47.64 -2.01
N GLN A 174 79.20 -47.69 -3.34
CA GLN A 174 79.64 -48.86 -4.12
C GLN A 174 81.10 -49.22 -3.80
N HIS A 175 82.01 -48.25 -3.88
CA HIS A 175 83.44 -48.46 -3.65
C HIS A 175 83.70 -48.99 -2.24
N THR A 176 83.11 -48.36 -1.21
CA THR A 176 83.28 -48.74 0.19
C THR A 176 82.73 -50.14 0.46
N ALA A 177 81.54 -50.46 -0.08
CA ALA A 177 80.93 -51.77 0.09
C ALA A 177 81.74 -52.88 -0.60
N VAL A 178 82.24 -52.64 -1.81
CA VAL A 178 83.11 -53.59 -2.54
C VAL A 178 84.42 -53.79 -1.78
N MET A 179 85.08 -52.73 -1.28
CA MET A 179 86.30 -52.84 -0.49
C MET A 179 86.10 -53.68 0.77
N ALA A 180 85.02 -53.45 1.52
CA ALA A 180 84.70 -54.17 2.74
C ALA A 180 84.42 -55.67 2.49
N LEU A 181 83.75 -56.00 1.37
CA LEU A 181 83.38 -57.38 1.03
C LEU A 181 84.47 -58.16 0.29
N THR A 182 85.40 -57.46 -0.38
CA THR A 182 86.50 -58.08 -1.16
C THR A 182 87.37 -58.97 -0.28
N GLN A 183 87.61 -58.59 0.98
CA GLN A 183 88.42 -59.39 1.92
C GLN A 183 87.80 -60.75 2.27
N ARG A 184 86.46 -60.90 2.14
CA ARG A 184 85.73 -62.10 2.56
C ARG A 184 85.27 -62.99 1.40
N LEU A 185 84.94 -62.39 0.25
CA LEU A 185 84.26 -63.05 -0.87
C LEU A 185 85.10 -63.06 -2.16
N GLY A 186 86.18 -62.28 -2.23
CA GLY A 186 86.93 -62.01 -3.47
C GLY A 186 86.29 -60.90 -4.31
N LYS A 187 87.09 -60.25 -5.17
CA LYS A 187 86.72 -59.00 -5.87
C LYS A 187 85.45 -59.14 -6.73
N GLN A 188 85.38 -60.16 -7.59
CA GLN A 188 84.23 -60.36 -8.49
C GLN A 188 82.94 -60.72 -7.74
N ALA A 189 83.00 -61.61 -6.75
CA ALA A 189 81.82 -62.00 -5.99
C ALA A 189 81.31 -60.87 -5.09
N ALA A 190 82.22 -60.03 -4.56
CA ALA A 190 81.86 -58.82 -3.83
C ALA A 190 81.17 -57.79 -4.73
N GLN A 191 81.69 -57.54 -5.93
CA GLN A 191 81.09 -56.64 -6.93
C GLN A 191 79.65 -57.08 -7.30
N ALA A 192 79.47 -58.34 -7.71
CA ALA A 192 78.17 -58.85 -8.11
C ALA A 192 77.12 -58.77 -6.97
N LYS A 193 77.53 -59.02 -5.71
CA LYS A 193 76.63 -58.93 -4.56
C LYS A 193 76.22 -57.48 -4.24
N VAL A 194 77.16 -56.53 -4.34
CA VAL A 194 76.89 -55.10 -4.13
C VAL A 194 75.98 -54.56 -5.23
N GLU A 195 76.25 -54.89 -6.49
CA GLU A 195 75.41 -54.52 -7.63
C GLU A 195 73.98 -55.05 -7.48
N SER A 196 73.82 -56.33 -7.13
CA SER A 196 72.49 -56.92 -6.89
C SER A 196 71.73 -56.23 -5.75
N ALA A 197 72.40 -55.88 -4.66
CA ALA A 197 71.78 -55.17 -3.54
C ALA A 197 71.38 -53.74 -3.91
N LEU A 198 72.20 -53.04 -4.70
CA LEU A 198 71.91 -51.68 -5.17
C LEU A 198 70.73 -51.65 -6.14
N VAL A 199 70.63 -52.61 -7.05
CA VAL A 199 69.47 -52.74 -7.94
C VAL A 199 68.20 -53.00 -7.12
N ALA A 200 68.26 -53.87 -6.11
CA ALA A 200 67.12 -54.13 -5.24
C ALA A 200 66.71 -52.91 -4.40
N GLU A 201 67.68 -52.11 -3.94
CA GLU A 201 67.43 -50.86 -3.23
C GLU A 201 66.84 -49.78 -4.15
N GLN A 202 67.35 -49.63 -5.37
CA GLN A 202 66.82 -48.69 -6.35
C GLN A 202 65.35 -48.98 -6.66
N LEU A 203 64.99 -50.25 -6.84
CA LEU A 203 63.60 -50.64 -7.09
C LEU A 203 62.67 -50.24 -5.93
N ARG A 204 63.13 -50.41 -4.68
CA ARG A 204 62.39 -49.96 -3.48
C ARG A 204 62.29 -48.43 -3.38
N GLN A 205 63.35 -47.72 -3.77
CA GLN A 205 63.34 -46.25 -3.81
C GLN A 205 62.36 -45.74 -4.87
N ASP A 206 62.34 -46.32 -6.06
CA ASP A 206 61.41 -45.96 -7.14
C ASP A 206 59.95 -46.19 -6.73
N GLU A 207 59.66 -47.31 -6.04
CA GLU A 207 58.35 -47.58 -5.44
C GLU A 207 57.97 -46.50 -4.40
N LEU A 208 58.90 -46.12 -3.52
CA LEU A 208 58.67 -45.10 -2.51
C LEU A 208 58.41 -43.72 -3.15
N VAL A 209 59.15 -43.35 -4.19
CA VAL A 209 58.94 -42.10 -4.94
C VAL A 209 57.55 -42.08 -5.57
N LYS A 210 57.13 -43.19 -6.19
CA LYS A 210 55.76 -43.33 -6.75
C LYS A 210 54.69 -43.14 -5.67
N LEU A 211 54.84 -43.77 -4.51
CA LEU A 211 53.89 -43.63 -3.40
C LEU A 211 53.87 -42.21 -2.82
N ARG A 212 55.04 -41.58 -2.66
CA ARG A 212 55.14 -40.17 -2.21
C ARG A 212 54.45 -39.23 -3.19
N LEU A 213 54.64 -39.43 -4.49
CA LEU A 213 53.96 -38.65 -5.52
C LEU A 213 52.43 -38.85 -5.45
N GLN A 214 51.96 -40.08 -5.27
CA GLN A 214 50.53 -40.35 -5.08
C GLN A 214 49.97 -39.68 -3.83
N HIS A 215 50.70 -39.73 -2.71
CA HIS A 215 50.31 -39.07 -1.47
C HIS A 215 50.21 -37.55 -1.65
N ILE A 216 51.19 -36.92 -2.30
CA ILE A 216 51.15 -35.48 -2.62
C ILE A 216 49.94 -35.14 -3.49
N LYS A 217 49.68 -35.92 -4.53
CA LYS A 217 48.49 -35.74 -5.40
C LYS A 217 47.18 -35.84 -4.62
N LEU A 218 47.06 -36.83 -3.73
CA LEU A 218 45.88 -37.01 -2.89
C LEU A 218 45.72 -35.86 -1.91
N LYS A 219 46.81 -35.39 -1.29
CA LYS A 219 46.79 -34.25 -0.37
C LYS A 219 46.28 -32.98 -1.06
N ILE A 220 46.81 -32.66 -2.24
CA ILE A 220 46.34 -31.51 -3.04
C ILE A 220 44.86 -31.66 -3.38
N LYS A 221 44.40 -32.86 -3.74
CA LYS A 221 42.99 -33.11 -4.04
C LYS A 221 42.09 -32.93 -2.82
N ILE A 222 42.53 -33.35 -1.63
CA ILE A 222 41.80 -33.13 -0.38
C ILE A 222 41.71 -31.63 -0.08
N GLU A 223 42.84 -30.90 -0.15
CA GLU A 223 42.86 -29.46 0.07
C GLU A 223 41.95 -28.70 -0.90
N GLY A 224 41.92 -29.12 -2.18
CA GLY A 224 40.99 -28.58 -3.18
C GLY A 224 39.52 -28.85 -2.84
N LEU A 225 39.18 -30.09 -2.50
CA LEU A 225 37.81 -30.46 -2.11
C LEU A 225 37.36 -29.75 -0.81
N GLU A 226 38.26 -29.56 0.15
CA GLU A 226 37.98 -28.79 1.36
C GLU A 226 37.76 -27.30 1.07
N ALA A 227 38.54 -26.72 0.14
CA ALA A 227 38.34 -25.34 -0.29
C ALA A 227 36.98 -25.17 -1.00
N GLU A 228 36.65 -26.06 -1.94
CA GLU A 228 35.34 -26.06 -2.62
C GLU A 228 34.19 -26.24 -1.63
N LEU A 229 34.35 -27.10 -0.62
CA LEU A 229 33.33 -27.31 0.41
C LEU A 229 33.13 -26.06 1.27
N ARG A 230 34.22 -25.39 1.68
CA ARG A 230 34.15 -24.12 2.41
C ARG A 230 33.48 -23.02 1.59
N GLU A 231 33.84 -22.86 0.32
CA GLU A 231 33.21 -21.90 -0.58
C GLU A 231 31.71 -22.18 -0.73
N ARG A 232 31.34 -23.46 -0.90
CA ARG A 232 29.93 -23.89 -0.95
C ARG A 232 29.16 -23.61 0.35
N GLU A 233 29.81 -23.72 1.50
CA GLU A 233 29.23 -23.42 2.81
C GLU A 233 29.07 -21.91 3.05
N GLU A 234 30.06 -21.11 2.63
CA GLU A 234 30.00 -19.64 2.73
C GLU A 234 28.96 -19.04 1.77
N ASP A 235 28.89 -19.54 0.54
CA ASP A 235 27.91 -19.11 -0.47
C ASP A 235 26.49 -19.58 -0.13
N ARG A 236 26.36 -20.76 0.50
CA ARG A 236 25.09 -21.19 1.10
C ARG A 236 24.94 -20.55 2.48
N ARG A 237 24.58 -19.27 2.51
CA ARG A 237 23.63 -18.86 3.56
C ARG A 237 22.44 -19.79 3.42
N ASP A 238 22.19 -20.58 4.46
CA ASP A 238 21.14 -21.59 4.44
C ASP A 238 19.85 -20.93 3.92
N PRO A 239 19.28 -21.37 2.77
CA PRO A 239 18.06 -20.79 2.24
C PRO A 239 16.94 -20.73 3.28
N LEU A 240 16.94 -21.68 4.22
CA LEU A 240 16.04 -21.70 5.36
C LEU A 240 16.28 -20.54 6.32
N GLN A 241 17.55 -20.18 6.58
CA GLN A 241 17.91 -19.04 7.43
C GLN A 241 17.51 -17.71 6.78
N LEU A 242 17.65 -17.57 5.46
CA LEU A 242 17.17 -16.39 4.74
C LEU A 242 15.65 -16.27 4.80
N GLN A 243 14.93 -17.38 4.54
CA GLN A 243 13.47 -17.42 4.65
C GLN A 243 13.01 -17.11 6.08
N PHE A 244 13.71 -17.63 7.10
CA PHE A 244 13.40 -17.36 8.48
C PHE A 244 13.59 -15.87 8.83
N GLN A 245 14.69 -15.25 8.40
CA GLN A 245 14.90 -13.80 8.57
C GLN A 245 13.82 -12.99 7.87
N GLN A 246 13.44 -13.37 6.64
CA GLN A 246 12.38 -12.71 5.90
C GLN A 246 11.03 -12.82 6.62
N LEU A 247 10.67 -14.01 7.11
CA LEU A 247 9.46 -14.21 7.92
C LEU A 247 9.48 -13.39 9.22
N GLN A 248 10.65 -13.27 9.86
CA GLN A 248 10.82 -12.42 11.04
C GLN A 248 10.59 -10.93 10.72
N ALA A 249 11.14 -10.45 9.61
CA ALA A 249 10.94 -9.09 9.15
C ALA A 249 9.46 -8.81 8.83
N MET A 250 8.81 -9.69 8.07
CA MET A 250 7.38 -9.57 7.76
C MET A 250 6.52 -9.58 9.02
N ARG A 251 6.82 -10.45 9.99
CA ARG A 251 6.10 -10.49 11.28
C ARG A 251 6.27 -9.18 12.05
N LEU A 252 7.48 -8.62 12.05
CA LEU A 252 7.76 -7.34 12.70
C LEU A 252 7.00 -6.19 12.04
N GLU A 253 6.92 -6.16 10.71
CA GLU A 253 6.14 -5.17 9.97
C GLU A 253 4.65 -5.29 10.23
N GLN A 254 4.10 -6.50 10.21
CA GLN A 254 2.70 -6.76 10.55
C GLN A 254 2.37 -6.31 11.97
N ARG A 255 3.24 -6.57 12.94
CA ARG A 255 3.06 -6.10 14.32
C ARG A 255 3.02 -4.58 14.39
N LYS A 256 3.95 -3.88 13.71
CA LYS A 256 3.95 -2.42 13.66
C LYS A 256 2.67 -1.86 13.05
N LEU A 257 2.14 -2.50 12.01
CA LEU A 257 0.87 -2.10 11.39
C LEU A 257 -0.31 -2.31 12.34
N PHE A 258 -0.36 -3.45 13.02
CA PHE A 258 -1.38 -3.75 14.02
C PHE A 258 -1.34 -2.75 15.19
N GLU A 259 -0.15 -2.42 15.69
CA GLU A 259 0.03 -1.41 16.75
C GLU A 259 -0.48 -0.03 16.31
N LYS A 260 -0.15 0.41 15.09
CA LYS A 260 -0.68 1.68 14.52
C LYS A 260 -2.20 1.67 14.43
N GLN A 261 -2.79 0.60 13.90
CA GLN A 261 -4.25 0.47 13.80
C GLN A 261 -4.91 0.43 15.18
N SER A 262 -4.30 -0.26 16.14
CA SER A 262 -4.77 -0.31 17.53
C SER A 262 -4.74 1.06 18.20
N GLU A 263 -3.67 1.83 17.98
CA GLU A 263 -3.57 3.21 18.49
C GLU A 263 -4.62 4.12 17.85
N GLU A 264 -4.84 4.01 16.53
CA GLU A 264 -5.88 4.77 15.83
C GLU A 264 -7.29 4.41 16.34
N SER A 265 -7.57 3.12 16.54
CA SER A 265 -8.84 2.64 17.11
C SER A 265 -9.06 3.20 18.52
N SER A 266 -8.03 3.17 19.37
CA SER A 266 -8.07 3.75 20.72
C SER A 266 -8.32 5.27 20.71
N LYS A 267 -7.69 6.00 19.77
CA LYS A 267 -7.94 7.44 19.56
C LYS A 267 -9.39 7.69 19.13
N LEU A 268 -9.94 6.87 18.22
CA LEU A 268 -11.36 6.97 17.84
C LEU A 268 -12.29 6.67 19.01
N GLN A 269 -12.01 5.63 19.79
CA GLN A 269 -12.80 5.28 20.97
C GLN A 269 -12.82 6.43 21.98
N THR A 270 -11.67 7.06 22.24
CA THR A 270 -11.59 8.25 23.10
C THR A 270 -12.44 9.40 22.57
N LYS A 271 -12.39 9.67 21.25
CA LYS A 271 -13.24 10.70 20.63
C LYS A 271 -14.73 10.40 20.75
N ILE A 272 -15.13 9.13 20.59
CA ILE A 272 -16.52 8.70 20.76
C ILE A 272 -16.97 8.94 22.20
N VAL A 273 -16.16 8.54 23.19
CA VAL A 273 -16.47 8.76 24.61
C VAL A 273 -16.62 10.26 24.92
N SER A 274 -15.67 11.09 24.50
CA SER A 274 -15.77 12.55 24.68
C SER A 274 -17.00 13.15 23.97
N GLY A 275 -17.36 12.63 22.79
CA GLY A 275 -18.58 13.01 22.09
C GLY A 275 -19.85 12.64 22.86
N LEU A 276 -19.89 11.45 23.44
CA LEU A 276 -21.01 10.99 24.29
C LEU A 276 -21.14 11.82 25.57
N GLU A 277 -20.02 12.18 26.20
CA GLU A 277 -20.00 13.09 27.36
C GLU A 277 -20.58 14.47 27.00
N LEU A 278 -20.16 15.04 25.85
CA LEU A 278 -20.72 16.30 25.36
C LEU A 278 -22.21 16.20 25.06
N LEU A 279 -22.65 15.12 24.41
CA LEU A 279 -24.07 14.88 24.15
C LEU A 279 -24.88 14.74 25.44
N SER A 280 -24.33 14.09 26.48
CA SER A 280 -24.96 14.01 27.80
C SER A 280 -25.12 15.41 28.40
N ASN A 281 -24.07 16.22 28.37
CA ASN A 281 -24.11 17.60 28.88
C ASN A 281 -25.14 18.47 28.13
N ILE A 282 -25.25 18.32 26.80
CA ILE A 282 -26.24 19.04 25.99
C ILE A 282 -27.66 18.56 26.35
N LYS A 283 -27.86 17.24 26.50
CA LYS A 283 -29.15 16.67 26.89
C LYS A 283 -29.61 17.19 28.26
N GLU A 284 -28.70 17.28 29.24
CA GLU A 284 -28.99 17.83 30.56
C GLU A 284 -29.37 19.31 30.48
N LYS A 285 -28.61 20.14 29.75
CA LYS A 285 -28.93 21.56 29.55
C LYS A 285 -30.31 21.75 28.91
N LEU A 286 -30.59 20.98 27.85
CA LEU A 286 -31.88 21.02 27.16
C LEU A 286 -33.03 20.64 28.10
N PHE A 287 -32.83 19.63 28.95
CA PHE A 287 -33.82 19.25 29.96
C PHE A 287 -34.10 20.40 30.94
N TRP A 288 -33.07 21.07 31.44
CA TRP A 288 -33.23 22.23 32.32
C TRP A 288 -33.93 23.39 31.64
N ASP A 289 -33.54 23.74 30.41
CA ASP A 289 -34.18 24.80 29.63
C ASP A 289 -35.66 24.47 29.37
N GLN A 290 -35.99 23.21 29.08
CA GLN A 290 -37.37 22.77 28.88
C GLN A 290 -38.20 22.92 30.17
N MET A 291 -37.63 22.57 31.32
CA MET A 291 -38.29 22.78 32.62
C MET A 291 -38.51 24.26 32.92
N GLU A 292 -37.52 25.12 32.61
CA GLU A 292 -37.65 26.57 32.79
C GLU A 292 -38.73 27.16 31.88
N VAL A 293 -38.78 26.75 30.61
CA VAL A 293 -39.84 27.15 29.66
C VAL A 293 -41.22 26.74 30.17
N GLN A 294 -41.34 25.53 30.71
CA GLN A 294 -42.61 25.05 31.26
C GLN A 294 -43.05 25.88 32.47
N CYS A 295 -42.13 26.17 33.40
CA CYS A 295 -42.41 27.05 34.55
C CYS A 295 -42.82 28.47 34.10
N LYS A 296 -42.12 29.06 33.13
CA LYS A 296 -42.49 30.38 32.57
C LYS A 296 -43.85 30.37 31.88
N ARG A 297 -44.23 29.28 31.20
CA ARG A 297 -45.57 29.12 30.61
C ARG A 297 -46.66 29.07 31.68
N GLU A 298 -46.41 28.37 32.78
CA GLU A 298 -47.34 28.32 33.91
C GLU A 298 -47.50 29.71 34.56
N GLN A 299 -46.41 30.44 34.77
CA GLN A 299 -46.44 31.83 35.24
C GLN A 299 -47.20 32.75 34.28
N LEU A 300 -46.98 32.61 32.97
CA LEU A 300 -47.72 33.38 31.96
C LEU A 300 -49.21 33.09 32.02
N ALA A 301 -49.61 31.82 32.13
CA ALA A 301 -51.01 31.42 32.24
C ALA A 301 -51.68 31.99 33.51
N GLU A 302 -50.96 32.03 34.64
CA GLU A 302 -51.44 32.67 35.86
C GLU A 302 -51.67 34.17 35.66
N VAL A 303 -50.68 34.87 35.07
CA VAL A 303 -50.79 36.30 34.77
C VAL A 303 -51.95 36.57 33.81
N GLU A 304 -52.09 35.80 32.74
CA GLU A 304 -53.21 35.90 31.79
C GLU A 304 -54.56 35.70 32.49
N ALA A 305 -54.67 34.73 33.40
CA ALA A 305 -55.86 34.53 34.20
C ALA A 305 -56.15 35.73 35.13
N THR A 306 -55.12 36.31 35.76
CA THR A 306 -55.32 37.52 36.58
C THR A 306 -55.75 38.73 35.74
N VAL A 307 -55.20 38.88 34.53
CA VAL A 307 -55.57 39.94 33.59
C VAL A 307 -57.01 39.76 33.11
N ALA A 308 -57.42 38.54 32.76
CA ALA A 308 -58.80 38.23 32.40
C ALA A 308 -59.77 38.60 33.53
N ARG A 309 -59.49 38.18 34.78
CA ARG A 309 -60.30 38.56 35.96
C ARG A 309 -60.38 40.08 36.15
N LYS A 310 -59.27 40.81 35.97
CA LYS A 310 -59.25 42.28 36.06
C LYS A 310 -60.05 42.94 34.93
N ARG A 311 -60.00 42.42 33.70
CA ARG A 311 -60.81 42.88 32.56
C ARG A 311 -62.30 42.67 32.80
N ASP A 312 -62.68 41.52 33.34
CA ASP A 312 -64.08 41.22 33.69
C ASP A 312 -64.58 42.16 34.79
N LEU A 313 -63.79 42.38 35.84
CA LEU A 313 -64.12 43.33 36.91
C LEU A 313 -64.30 44.74 36.36
N LEU A 314 -63.36 45.22 35.53
CA LEU A 314 -63.44 46.54 34.89
C LEU A 314 -64.70 46.66 34.01
N THR A 315 -65.05 45.61 33.28
CA THR A 315 -66.25 45.60 32.45
C THR A 315 -67.52 45.69 33.31
N ARG A 316 -67.59 44.94 34.42
CA ARG A 316 -68.70 44.99 35.38
C ARG A 316 -68.82 46.37 36.05
N THR A 317 -67.71 46.97 36.48
CA THR A 317 -67.73 48.30 37.10
C THR A 317 -68.12 49.38 36.09
N LYS A 318 -67.62 49.31 34.85
CA LYS A 318 -68.06 50.22 33.77
C LYS A 318 -69.55 50.09 33.47
N GLN A 319 -70.08 48.87 33.44
CA GLN A 319 -71.53 48.64 33.27
C GLN A 319 -72.33 49.22 34.43
N ALA A 320 -71.90 49.02 35.68
CA ALA A 320 -72.55 49.58 36.86
C ALA A 320 -72.53 51.11 36.85
N TRP A 321 -71.39 51.72 36.51
CA TRP A 321 -71.26 53.17 36.33
C TRP A 321 -72.20 53.69 35.24
N ASN A 322 -72.25 53.05 34.07
CA ASN A 322 -73.18 53.40 32.99
C ASN A 322 -74.65 53.30 33.43
N ARG A 323 -75.02 52.29 34.24
CA ARG A 323 -76.38 52.15 34.81
C ARG A 323 -76.69 53.29 35.75
N LEU A 324 -75.80 53.57 36.71
CA LEU A 324 -75.94 54.70 37.64
C LEU A 324 -76.02 56.04 36.90
N GLN A 325 -75.26 56.22 35.83
CA GLN A 325 -75.33 57.42 35.00
C GLN A 325 -76.69 57.57 34.32
N LYS A 326 -77.24 56.48 33.76
CA LYS A 326 -78.59 56.46 33.17
C LYS A 326 -79.68 56.71 34.22
N ASP A 327 -79.58 56.09 35.38
CA ASP A 327 -80.53 56.29 36.48
C ASP A 327 -80.45 57.72 37.03
N ASN A 328 -79.24 58.29 37.14
CA ASN A 328 -79.04 59.68 37.53
C ASN A 328 -79.67 60.65 36.52
N LEU A 329 -79.51 60.38 35.23
CA LEU A 329 -80.14 61.16 34.16
C LEU A 329 -81.66 61.05 34.23
N ARG A 330 -82.20 59.84 34.36
CA ARG A 330 -83.65 59.60 34.52
C ARG A 330 -84.23 60.27 35.77
N LEU A 331 -83.53 60.22 36.90
CA LEU A 331 -83.95 60.90 38.12
C LEU A 331 -83.91 62.43 37.95
N LYS A 332 -82.93 62.97 37.21
CA LYS A 332 -82.91 64.39 36.85
C LYS A 332 -84.10 64.77 35.98
N GLU A 333 -84.48 63.92 35.02
CA GLU A 333 -85.68 64.11 34.18
C GLU A 333 -86.97 64.03 35.03
N CYS A 334 -87.13 62.99 35.86
CA CYS A 334 -88.30 62.82 36.74
C CYS A 334 -88.45 63.91 37.81
N ARG A 335 -87.35 64.55 38.24
CA ARG A 335 -87.41 65.69 39.16
C ARG A 335 -88.12 66.90 38.55
N GLY A 336 -88.26 67.01 37.23
CA GLY A 336 -89.04 68.07 36.58
C GLY A 336 -88.73 69.47 37.15
N LEU A 337 -89.77 70.23 37.50
CA LEU A 337 -89.65 71.56 38.12
C LEU A 337 -89.05 71.53 39.54
N LEU A 338 -89.16 70.42 40.29
CA LEU A 338 -88.59 70.30 41.64
C LEU A 338 -87.05 70.41 41.63
N GLY A 339 -86.41 70.08 40.51
CA GLY A 339 -84.97 70.24 40.32
C GLY A 339 -84.54 71.68 40.03
N ASN A 340 -85.46 72.54 39.61
CA ASN A 340 -85.18 73.93 39.25
C ASN A 340 -85.94 74.88 40.18
N ARG A 341 -85.29 75.26 41.28
CA ARG A 341 -85.85 76.12 42.34
C ARG A 341 -86.43 77.43 41.79
N VAL A 342 -85.80 78.03 40.78
CA VAL A 342 -86.24 79.31 40.19
C VAL A 342 -87.59 79.12 39.51
N LEU A 343 -87.69 78.10 38.66
CA LEU A 343 -88.90 77.81 37.88
C LEU A 343 -90.06 77.37 38.80
N LEU A 344 -89.76 76.65 39.88
CA LEU A 344 -90.76 76.26 40.89
C LEU A 344 -91.29 77.47 41.67
N GLN A 345 -90.41 78.38 42.09
CA GLN A 345 -90.79 79.59 42.80
C GLN A 345 -91.63 80.53 41.91
N ASP A 346 -91.34 80.60 40.62
CA ASP A 346 -92.17 81.35 39.67
C ASP A 346 -93.54 80.69 39.48
N PHE A 347 -93.61 79.34 39.42
CA PHE A 347 -94.89 78.63 39.37
C PHE A 347 -95.73 78.90 40.61
N GLU A 348 -95.15 78.82 41.81
CA GLU A 348 -95.80 79.14 43.08
C GLU A 348 -96.36 80.57 43.06
N LYS A 349 -95.54 81.56 42.69
CA LYS A 349 -96.02 82.95 42.54
C LYS A 349 -97.15 83.10 41.53
N THR A 350 -97.13 82.35 40.42
CA THR A 350 -98.22 82.41 39.43
C THR A 350 -99.50 81.77 39.93
N VAL A 351 -99.41 80.71 40.75
CA VAL A 351 -100.57 80.09 41.40
C VAL A 351 -101.13 81.04 42.45
N ASP A 352 -100.29 81.58 43.34
CA ASP A 352 -100.71 82.56 44.35
C ASP A 352 -101.40 83.78 43.69
N ALA A 353 -100.86 84.27 42.56
CA ALA A 353 -101.46 85.36 41.81
C ALA A 353 -102.82 84.97 41.18
N SER A 354 -102.98 83.72 40.75
CA SER A 354 -104.24 83.21 40.20
C SER A 354 -105.30 83.03 41.28
N ASP A 355 -104.93 82.48 42.44
CA ASP A 355 -105.83 82.30 43.58
C ASP A 355 -106.32 83.67 44.09
N HIS A 356 -105.44 84.67 44.11
CA HIS A 356 -105.81 86.04 44.44
C HIS A 356 -106.83 86.62 43.44
N LEU A 357 -106.62 86.41 42.14
CA LEU A 357 -107.57 86.80 41.08
C LEU A 357 -108.92 86.07 41.21
N GLU A 358 -108.92 84.80 41.62
CA GLU A 358 -110.14 84.02 41.84
C GLU A 358 -110.91 84.54 43.07
N GLU A 359 -110.21 84.87 44.16
CA GLU A 359 -110.80 85.51 45.34
C GLU A 359 -111.40 86.89 45.00
N GLU A 360 -110.72 87.70 44.19
CA GLU A 360 -111.28 88.94 43.66
C GLU A 360 -112.55 88.70 42.82
N MET A 361 -112.58 87.66 41.99
CA MET A 361 -113.75 87.26 41.23
C MET A 361 -114.91 86.78 42.12
N GLU A 362 -114.62 86.00 43.15
CA GLU A 362 -115.62 85.54 44.13
C GLU A 362 -116.20 86.72 44.92
N ASN A 363 -115.35 87.67 45.30
CA ASN A 363 -115.74 88.91 45.95
C ASN A 363 -116.59 89.78 45.02
N LEU A 364 -116.25 89.88 43.74
CA LEU A 364 -117.06 90.59 42.73
C LEU A 364 -118.41 89.90 42.47
N LYS A 365 -118.45 88.56 42.44
CA LYS A 365 -119.71 87.79 42.36
C LYS A 365 -120.58 88.02 43.60
N SER A 366 -119.97 88.03 44.78
CA SER A 366 -120.66 88.29 46.06
C SER A 366 -121.18 89.72 46.12
N TRP A 367 -120.38 90.70 45.70
CA TRP A 367 -120.81 92.10 45.57
C TRP A 367 -121.91 92.28 44.53
N LYS A 368 -121.83 91.58 43.38
CA LYS A 368 -122.91 91.55 42.38
C LYS A 368 -124.17 90.92 42.96
N ALA A 369 -124.07 89.82 43.68
CA ALA A 369 -125.22 89.20 44.37
C ALA A 369 -125.83 90.16 45.39
N GLU A 370 -125.01 90.92 46.12
CA GLU A 370 -125.45 91.95 47.07
C GLU A 370 -126.13 93.14 46.38
N ILE A 371 -125.67 93.56 45.20
CA ILE A 371 -126.32 94.60 44.39
C ILE A 371 -127.62 94.10 43.75
N THR A 372 -127.66 92.84 43.32
CA THR A 372 -128.87 92.24 42.72
C THR A 372 -129.97 92.06 43.78
N LEU A 373 -129.60 91.82 45.05
CA LEU A 373 -130.52 91.79 46.20
C LEU A 373 -130.99 93.18 46.64
N LYS A 374 -130.21 94.24 46.42
CA LYS A 374 -130.58 95.64 46.75
C LYS A 374 -131.43 96.35 45.69
N PHE A 375 -131.73 95.72 44.54
CA PHE A 375 -132.53 96.30 43.44
C PHE A 375 -133.87 95.58 43.16
N LEU A 376 -134.33 94.72 44.08
CA LEU A 376 -135.62 94.00 44.01
C LEU A 376 -136.60 94.34 45.17
N HIS A 377 -136.44 95.55 45.72
CA HIS A 377 -137.42 96.33 46.49
C HIS A 377 -137.19 97.81 46.16
#